data_AF-A0A1H9DJB0-F1
#
_entry.id   AF-A0A1H9DJB0-F1
#
_cell.length_a   1.000
_cell.length_b   1.000
_cell.length_c   1.000
_cell.angle_alpha   90.00
_cell.angle_beta   90.00
_cell.angle_gamma   90.00
#
_symmetry.space_group_name_H-M   'P 1'
#
loop_
_entity.id
_entity.type
_entity.pdbx_description
1 polymer ?
#
loop_
_entity_poly.entity_id
_entity_poly.type
_entity_poly.pdbx_seq_one_letter_code
_entity_poly.pdbx_strand_id
1 'polypeptide(L)' 'MYTCQLYQNEQREGRFEKLSGYLVLASKIFPGNNNPGDNPLLIVL' A
#
# COMPACT_ATOMS: atom_id res chain seq x y z
N MET A 1 -5.28 -3.56 -12.87
CA MET A 1 -3.97 -2.98 -12.52
C MET A 1 -4.22 -1.63 -11.89
N TYR A 2 -3.74 -1.42 -10.68
CA TYR A 2 -3.97 -0.22 -9.88
C TYR A 2 -2.75 0.70 -9.97
N THR A 3 -2.98 2.01 -9.88
CA THR A 3 -1.91 2.98 -9.74
C THR A 3 -1.77 3.32 -8.27
N CYS A 4 -0.54 3.39 -7.77
CA CYS A 4 -0.28 3.76 -6.39
C CYS A 4 0.72 4.92 -6.32
N GLN A 5 0.67 5.63 -5.20
CA GLN A 5 1.65 6.65 -4.82
C GLN A 5 2.31 6.21 -3.52
N LEU A 6 3.64 6.15 -3.50
CA LEU A 6 4.42 5.87 -2.30
C LEU A 6 5.07 7.16 -1.80
N TYR A 7 4.62 7.64 -0.64
CA TYR A 7 5.11 8.86 -0.02
C TYR A 7 6.34 8.60 0.87
N GLN A 8 7.12 9.65 1.12
CA GLN A 8 8.33 9.56 1.97
C GLN A 8 8.05 9.75 3.47
N ASN A 9 6.83 10.18 3.82
CA ASN A 9 6.40 10.43 5.19
C ASN A 9 4.92 10.07 5.38
N GLU A 10 4.52 9.86 6.63
CA GLU A 10 3.16 9.48 7.00
C GLU A 10 2.14 10.62 6.86
N GLN A 11 2.62 11.86 6.78
CA GLN A 11 1.78 13.03 6.50
C GLN A 11 1.27 13.00 5.04
N ARG A 12 1.87 12.16 4.17
CA ARG A 12 1.50 11.98 2.76
C ARG A 12 1.58 13.30 1.98
N GLU A 13 2.59 14.08 2.33
CA GLU A 13 2.84 15.38 1.72
C GLU A 13 4.17 15.37 0.96
N GLY A 14 4.24 16.15 -0.12
CA GLY A 14 5.46 16.34 -0.89
C GLY A 14 5.71 15.22 -1.90
N ARG A 15 6.97 14.78 -2.00
CA ARG A 15 7.42 13.87 -3.06
C ARG A 15 6.86 12.46 -2.84
N PHE A 16 6.39 11.86 -3.93
CA PHE A 16 6.00 10.46 -3.99
C PHE A 16 6.60 9.77 -5.21
N GLU A 17 6.71 8.45 -5.14
CA GLU A 17 7.00 7.59 -6.27
C GLU A 17 5.71 6.99 -6.85
N LYS A 18 5.56 7.01 -8.17
CA LYS A 18 4.40 6.42 -8.85
C LYS A 18 4.67 4.96 -9.14
N LEU A 19 3.80 4.09 -8.65
CA LEU A 19 3.87 2.65 -8.82
C LEU A 19 2.61 2.13 -9.50
N SER A 20 2.67 0.89 -9.99
CA SER A 20 1.49 0.19 -10.50
C SER A 20 1.56 -1.30 -10.21
N GLY A 21 0.42 -1.93 -9.95
CA GLY A 21 0.41 -3.34 -9.55
C GLY A 21 -0.98 -3.96 -9.41
N TYR A 22 -1.04 -5.10 -8.73
CA TYR A 22 -2.25 -5.85 -8.44
C TYR A 22 -2.60 -5.77 -6.96
N LEU A 23 -3.90 -5.68 -6.64
CA LEU A 23 -4.38 -5.89 -5.29
C LEU A 23 -4.64 -7.38 -5.09
N VAL A 24 -4.12 -7.92 -4.00
CA VAL A 24 -4.33 -9.31 -3.59
C VAL A 24 -4.99 -9.30 -2.22
N LEU A 25 -6.02 -10.13 -2.05
CA LEU A 25 -6.74 -10.23 -0.79
C LEU A 25 -5.79 -10.69 0.34
N ALA A 26 -5.75 -9.96 1.45
CA ALA A 26 -4.90 -10.28 2.60
C ALA A 26 -5.14 -11.71 3.12
N SER A 27 -6.38 -12.19 3.10
CA SER A 27 -6.75 -13.56 3.52
C SER A 27 -6.17 -14.67 2.65
N LYS A 28 -5.67 -14.35 1.45
CA LYS A 28 -4.97 -15.30 0.57
C LYS A 28 -3.47 -15.40 0.88
N ILE A 29 -2.92 -14.43 1.61
CA ILE A 29 -1.47 -14.30 1.85
C ILE A 29 -1.13 -14.51 3.33
N PHE A 30 -1.91 -13.90 4.23
CA PHE A 30 -1.71 -13.99 5.66
C PHE A 30 -2.68 -15.01 6.26
N PRO A 31 -2.21 -16.20 6.71
CA PRO A 31 -3.06 -17.15 7.41
C PRO A 31 -3.41 -16.60 8.81
N GLY A 32 -4.70 -16.64 9.15
CA GLY A 32 -5.18 -16.16 10.46
C GLY A 32 -5.04 -14.64 10.61
N ASN A 33 -4.67 -14.18 11.80
CA ASN A 33 -4.66 -12.76 12.17
C ASN A 33 -3.26 -12.10 12.08
N ASN A 34 -2.34 -12.68 11.28
CA ASN A 34 -0.95 -12.23 11.15
C ASN A 34 -0.75 -11.12 10.10
N ASN A 35 -1.79 -10.33 9.81
CA ASN A 35 -1.67 -9.21 8.88
C ASN A 35 -0.94 -8.05 9.58
N PRO A 36 0.20 -7.56 9.05
CA PRO A 36 0.93 -6.43 9.64
C PRO A 36 0.16 -5.09 9.57
N GLY A 37 -0.98 -5.05 8.89
CA GLY A 37 -1.78 -3.84 8.68
C GLY A 37 -1.39 -3.10 7.41
N ASP A 38 -2.04 -1.97 7.17
CA ASP A 38 -1.84 -1.19 5.96
C ASP A 38 -0.52 -0.40 6.00
N ASN A 39 0.11 -0.21 4.85
CA ASN A 39 1.28 0.63 4.74
C ASN A 39 0.85 2.12 4.81
N PRO A 40 1.27 2.88 5.84
CA PRO A 40 0.82 4.26 6.02
C PRO A 40 1.28 5.20 4.90
N LEU A 41 2.34 4.84 4.17
CA LEU A 41 2.96 5.62 3.10
C LEU A 41 2.35 5.36 1.72
N LEU A 42 1.62 4.27 1.55
CA LEU A 42 1.11 3.85 0.24
C LEU A 42 -0.35 4.27 0.09
N ILE A 43 -0.65 5.02 -0.98
CA ILE A 43 -2.01 5.32 -1.41
C ILE A 43 -2.29 4.59 -2.72
N VAL A 44 -3.42 3.91 -2.79
CA VAL A 44 -3.97 3.35 -4.03
C VAL A 44 -4.94 4.39 -4.62
N LEU A 45 -4.76 4.73 -5.90
CA LEU A 45 -5.62 5.67 -6.65
C LEU A 45 -6.71 4.94 -7.44
#